data_AF-A0A8T4MYF0-F1
#
_entry.id   AF-A0A8T4MYF0-F1
#
_cell.length_a   1.000
_cell.length_b   1.000
_cell.length_c   1.000
_cell.angle_alpha   90.00
_cell.angle_beta   90.00
_cell.angle_gamma   90.00
#
_symmetry.space_group_name_H-M   'P 1'
#
loop_
_entity.id
_entity.type
_entity.pdbx_description
1 polymer ?
#
loop_
_entity_poly.entity_id
_entity_poly.type
_entity_poly.pdbx_seq_one_letter_code
_entity_poly.pdbx_strand_id
1 'polypeptide(L)'
;MVMIEIVSIAIVFIILIVLIAILIILNKILTKKVKLETEKYDIYKISLDQIEPKIENIETFNKLVRGFFKEVYGFDYNLTYLELSEKFNSIDKEIARFCILMSTTLYSGREIKEKDIQKLKDYFKKVISNL
;
A
#
# COMPACT_ATOMS: atom_id res chain seq x y z
N MET A 1 -4.44 -26.08 -53.32
CA MET A 1 -3.41 -26.13 -52.26
C MET A 1 -3.10 -24.72 -51.76
N VAL A 2 -2.61 -23.82 -52.62
CA VAL A 2 -2.27 -22.41 -52.28
C VAL A 2 -3.41 -21.61 -51.61
N MET A 3 -4.67 -21.76 -52.04
CA MET A 3 -5.81 -21.07 -51.40
C MET A 3 -6.06 -21.50 -49.95
N ILE A 4 -5.82 -22.76 -49.61
CA ILE A 4 -6.02 -23.27 -48.25
C ILE A 4 -4.94 -22.70 -47.32
N GLU A 5 -3.69 -22.62 -47.81
CA GLU A 5 -2.56 -22.03 -47.08
C GLU A 5 -2.79 -20.54 -46.78
N ILE A 6 -3.32 -19.77 -47.75
CA ILE A 6 -3.65 -18.35 -47.57
C ILE A 6 -4.75 -18.17 -46.51
N VAL A 7 -5.79 -19.01 -46.53
CA VAL A 7 -6.88 -18.96 -45.53
C VAL A 7 -6.36 -19.31 -44.13
N SER A 8 -5.49 -20.32 -44.01
CA SER A 8 -4.86 -20.68 -42.74
C SER A 8 -4.01 -19.54 -42.17
N ILE A 9 -3.22 -18.85 -43.01
CA ILE A 9 -2.42 -17.69 -42.59
C ILE A 9 -3.33 -16.55 -42.13
N ALA A 10 -4.41 -16.27 -42.86
CA ALA A 10 -5.36 -15.21 -42.50
C ALA A 10 -6.02 -15.47 -41.13
N ILE A 11 -6.37 -16.72 -40.82
CA ILE A 11 -6.94 -17.10 -39.52
C ILE A 11 -5.93 -16.87 -38.38
N VAL A 12 -4.66 -17.22 -38.58
CA VAL A 12 -3.60 -16.98 -37.59
C VAL A 12 -3.45 -15.49 -37.29
N PHE A 13 -3.48 -14.64 -38.32
CA PHE A 13 -3.41 -13.19 -38.15
C PHE A 13 -4.62 -12.63 -37.37
N ILE A 14 -5.83 -13.12 -37.65
CA ILE A 14 -7.03 -12.72 -36.92
C ILE A 14 -6.91 -13.09 -35.44
N ILE A 15 -6.47 -14.31 -35.14
CA ILE A 15 -6.24 -14.76 -33.76
C ILE A 15 -5.19 -13.88 -33.06
N LEU A 16 -4.11 -13.53 -33.76
CA LEU A 16 -3.05 -12.67 -33.21
C LEU A 16 -3.59 -11.26 -32.87
N ILE A 17 -4.39 -10.67 -33.76
CA ILE A 17 -5.01 -9.36 -33.55
C ILE A 17 -5.95 -9.39 -32.33
N VAL A 18 -6.75 -10.46 -32.19
CA VAL A 18 -7.65 -10.63 -31.04
C VAL A 18 -6.86 -10.76 -29.73
N LEU A 19 -5.77 -11.54 -29.72
CA LEU A 19 -4.90 -11.68 -28.55
C LEU A 19 -4.26 -10.34 -28.14
N ILE A 20 -3.76 -9.57 -29.11
CA ILE A 20 -3.18 -8.25 -28.86
C ILE A 20 -4.24 -7.30 -28.28
N ALA A 21 -5.46 -7.30 -28.82
CA ALA A 21 -6.55 -6.47 -28.31
C ALA A 21 -6.91 -6.80 -26.85
N ILE A 22 -6.98 -8.10 -26.50
CA ILE A 22 -7.23 -8.55 -25.13
C ILE A 22 -6.12 -8.08 -24.19
N LEU A 23 -4.86 -8.23 -24.58
CA LEU A 23 -3.71 -7.78 -23.79
C LEU A 23 -3.73 -6.27 -23.55
N ILE A 24 -4.09 -5.46 -24.55
CA ILE A 24 -4.20 -4.01 -24.41
C ILE A 24 -5.31 -3.63 -23.42
N ILE A 25 -6.46 -4.30 -23.48
CA ILE A 25 -7.58 -4.07 -22.57
C ILE A 25 -7.19 -4.44 -21.13
N LEU A 26 -6.60 -5.62 -20.93
CA LEU A 26 -6.12 -6.05 -19.62
C LEU A 26 -5.07 -5.09 -19.06
N ASN A 27 -4.12 -4.66 -19.90
CA ASN A 27 -3.11 -3.69 -19.48
C ASN A 27 -3.76 -2.37 -19.05
N LYS A 28 -4.67 -1.79 -19.84
CA LYS A 28 -5.39 -0.56 -19.46
C LYS A 28 -6.14 -0.70 -18.13
N ILE A 29 -6.78 -1.83 -17.88
CA ILE A 29 -7.48 -2.08 -16.60
C ILE A 29 -6.48 -2.13 -15.44
N LEU A 30 -5.35 -2.82 -15.63
CA LEU A 30 -4.28 -2.91 -14.64
C LEU A 30 -3.64 -1.53 -14.39
N THR A 31 -3.31 -0.76 -15.42
CA THR A 31 -2.69 0.57 -15.27
C THR A 31 -3.64 1.55 -14.58
N LYS A 32 -4.95 1.47 -14.85
CA LYS A 32 -5.95 2.32 -14.20
C LYS A 32 -6.09 1.99 -12.70
N LYS A 33 -6.00 0.71 -12.33
CA LYS A 33 -5.97 0.31 -10.92
C LYS A 33 -4.71 0.79 -10.22
N VAL A 34 -3.54 0.58 -10.84
CA VAL A 34 -2.26 1.01 -10.29
C VAL A 34 -2.23 2.53 -10.08
N LYS A 35 -2.68 3.34 -11.07
CA LYS A 35 -2.73 4.81 -10.92
C LYS A 35 -3.58 5.29 -9.74
N LEU A 36 -4.75 4.68 -9.54
CA LEU A 36 -5.63 5.04 -8.43
C LEU A 36 -5.01 4.68 -7.07
N GLU A 37 -4.20 3.63 -7.01
CA GLU A 37 -3.45 3.29 -5.80
C GLU A 37 -2.29 4.26 -5.59
N THR A 38 -1.53 4.61 -6.64
CA THR A 38 -0.40 5.57 -6.53
C THR A 38 -0.87 6.96 -6.08
N GLU A 39 -1.99 7.47 -6.62
CA GLU A 39 -2.55 8.77 -6.21
C GLU A 39 -2.94 8.79 -4.71
N LYS A 40 -3.49 7.69 -4.18
CA LYS A 40 -3.79 7.59 -2.75
C LYS A 40 -2.53 7.62 -1.91
N TYR A 41 -1.49 6.89 -2.30
CA TYR A 41 -0.20 6.89 -1.61
C TYR A 41 0.43 8.29 -1.58
N ASP A 42 0.40 9.02 -2.70
CA ASP A 42 0.94 10.37 -2.77
C ASP A 42 0.19 11.34 -1.85
N ILE A 43 -1.15 11.23 -1.76
CA ILE A 43 -1.96 12.01 -0.81
C ILE A 43 -1.53 11.74 0.64
N TYR A 44 -1.23 10.49 0.99
CA TYR A 44 -0.78 10.14 2.34
C TYR A 44 0.63 10.66 2.66
N LYS A 45 1.54 10.58 1.69
CA LYS A 45 2.89 11.14 1.81
C LYS A 45 2.83 12.66 2.04
N ILE A 46 2.05 13.36 1.22
CA ILE A 46 1.79 14.80 1.36
C ILE A 46 1.13 15.12 2.70
N SER A 47 0.14 14.32 3.11
CA SER A 47 -0.55 14.52 4.39
C SER A 47 0.44 14.40 5.56
N LEU A 48 1.33 13.40 5.55
CA LEU A 48 2.34 13.19 6.59
C LEU A 48 3.36 14.33 6.68
N ASP A 49 3.72 14.93 5.55
CA ASP A 49 4.61 16.09 5.51
C ASP A 49 3.90 17.37 5.98
N GLN A 50 2.59 17.50 5.76
CA GLN A 50 1.78 18.60 6.28
C GLN A 50 1.35 18.44 7.75
N ILE A 51 1.48 17.23 8.30
CA ILE A 51 1.10 16.85 9.66
C ILE A 51 2.12 17.29 10.73
N GLU A 52 3.29 17.74 10.30
CA GLU A 52 4.47 17.95 11.15
C GLU A 52 4.25 18.89 12.37
N PRO A 53 3.27 19.82 12.42
CA PRO A 53 2.97 20.55 13.66
C PRO A 53 1.70 20.13 14.43
N LYS A 54 0.83 19.20 13.95
CA LYS A 54 -0.51 18.99 14.56
C LYS A 54 -0.70 17.75 15.43
N ILE A 55 0.13 16.73 15.28
CA ILE A 55 -0.02 15.50 16.07
C ILE A 55 0.76 15.65 17.37
N GLU A 56 0.12 16.20 18.39
CA GLU A 56 0.70 16.36 19.72
C GLU A 56 0.51 15.11 20.60
N ASN A 57 -0.45 14.25 20.26
CA ASN A 57 -0.78 13.06 21.06
C ASN A 57 -0.67 11.75 20.27
N ILE A 58 -0.41 10.67 21.02
CA ILE A 58 -0.24 9.32 20.47
C ILE A 58 -1.55 8.75 19.91
N GLU A 59 -2.71 9.13 20.45
CA GLU A 59 -4.01 8.65 19.97
C GLU A 59 -4.33 9.13 18.56
N THR A 60 -4.07 10.40 18.26
CA THR A 60 -4.28 10.96 16.92
C THR A 60 -3.33 10.30 15.93
N PHE A 61 -2.08 10.09 16.34
CA PHE A 61 -1.12 9.33 15.54
C PHE A 61 -1.61 7.90 15.26
N ASN A 62 -2.06 7.19 16.29
CA ASN A 62 -2.59 5.84 16.19
C ASN A 62 -3.80 5.77 15.24
N LYS A 63 -4.75 6.70 15.35
CA LYS A 63 -5.91 6.78 14.45
C LYS A 63 -5.50 6.97 13.00
N LEU A 64 -4.50 7.83 12.76
CA LEU A 64 -3.97 8.07 11.42
C LEU A 64 -3.33 6.82 10.83
N VAL A 65 -2.42 6.19 11.57
CA VAL A 65 -1.72 4.97 11.15
C VAL A 65 -2.73 3.86 10.82
N ARG A 66 -3.76 3.69 11.66
CA ARG A 66 -4.82 2.69 11.41
C ARG A 66 -5.67 3.04 10.19
N GLY A 67 -5.96 4.33 9.97
CA GLY A 67 -6.64 4.78 8.76
C GLY A 67 -5.85 4.46 7.50
N PHE A 68 -4.55 4.75 7.53
CA PHE A 68 -3.62 4.37 6.47
C PHE A 68 -3.67 2.86 6.20
N PHE A 69 -3.53 2.01 7.24
CA PHE A 69 -3.57 0.56 7.03
C PHE A 69 -4.91 0.04 6.49
N LYS A 70 -6.02 0.63 6.90
CA LYS A 70 -7.33 0.28 6.34
C LYS A 70 -7.45 0.68 4.88
N GLU A 71 -7.06 1.90 4.52
CA GLU A 71 -7.25 2.41 3.16
C GLU A 71 -6.29 1.78 2.15
N VAL A 72 -5.07 1.50 2.59
CA VAL A 72 -4.00 1.01 1.72
C VAL A 72 -3.97 -0.52 1.66
N TYR A 73 -4.17 -1.20 2.79
CA TYR A 73 -4.07 -2.66 2.87
C TYR A 73 -5.41 -3.36 3.11
N GLY A 74 -6.50 -2.60 3.31
CA GLY A 74 -7.83 -3.17 3.58
C GLY A 74 -7.95 -3.79 4.97
N PHE A 75 -7.03 -3.50 5.89
CA PHE A 75 -7.04 -4.09 7.24
C PHE A 75 -8.06 -3.41 8.17
N ASP A 76 -8.71 -4.20 9.01
CA ASP A 76 -9.73 -3.69 9.94
C ASP A 76 -9.08 -2.88 11.08
N TYR A 77 -9.77 -1.82 11.52
CA TYR A 77 -9.41 -1.00 12.67
C TYR A 77 -9.36 -1.78 13.98
N ASN A 78 -10.02 -2.94 14.05
CA ASN A 78 -10.08 -3.78 15.26
C ASN A 78 -8.78 -4.56 15.51
N LEU A 79 -7.93 -4.73 14.49
CA LEU A 79 -6.70 -5.53 14.62
C LEU A 79 -5.68 -4.84 15.51
N THR A 80 -5.14 -5.54 16.49
CA THR A 80 -4.01 -5.06 17.30
C THR A 80 -2.77 -4.86 16.44
N TYR A 81 -1.81 -4.05 16.92
CA TYR A 81 -0.55 -3.89 16.21
C TYR A 81 0.27 -5.18 16.14
N LEU A 82 0.08 -6.11 17.09
CA LEU A 82 0.67 -7.45 17.01
C LEU A 82 0.08 -8.24 15.83
N GLU A 83 -1.24 -8.31 15.72
CA GLU A 83 -1.90 -9.00 14.59
C GLU A 83 -1.58 -8.36 13.24
N LEU A 84 -1.50 -7.02 13.19
CA LEU A 84 -1.04 -6.32 11.99
C LEU A 84 0.41 -6.71 11.64
N SER A 85 1.30 -6.81 12.64
CA SER A 85 2.69 -7.20 12.39
C SER A 85 2.80 -8.62 11.82
N GLU A 86 1.98 -9.56 12.28
CA GLU A 86 1.93 -10.93 11.74
C GLU A 86 1.47 -10.92 10.29
N LYS A 87 0.44 -10.13 9.95
CA LYS A 87 -0.04 -9.97 8.57
C LYS A 87 1.02 -9.33 7.67
N PHE A 88 1.73 -8.33 8.17
CA PHE A 88 2.76 -7.63 7.42
C PHE A 88 4.06 -8.43 7.30
N ASN A 89 4.33 -9.42 8.17
CA ASN A 89 5.58 -10.17 8.14
C ASN A 89 5.82 -10.91 6.81
N SER A 90 4.74 -11.30 6.10
CA SER A 90 4.78 -11.89 4.77
C SER A 90 4.68 -10.88 3.61
N ILE A 91 4.40 -9.62 3.89
CA ILE A 91 4.16 -8.57 2.88
C ILE A 91 5.33 -7.59 2.87
N ASP A 92 5.59 -6.95 4.01
CA ASP A 92 6.62 -5.95 4.21
C ASP A 92 7.17 -6.02 5.64
N LYS A 93 8.46 -6.37 5.73
CA LYS A 93 9.16 -6.54 7.01
C LYS A 93 9.37 -5.22 7.76
N GLU A 94 9.50 -4.09 7.06
CA GLU A 94 9.67 -2.78 7.70
C GLU A 94 8.35 -2.30 8.30
N ILE A 95 7.22 -2.51 7.62
CA ILE A 95 5.90 -2.23 8.21
C ILE A 95 5.66 -3.14 9.42
N ALA A 96 5.99 -4.43 9.32
CA ALA A 96 5.87 -5.35 10.45
C ALA A 96 6.69 -4.89 11.68
N ARG A 97 7.94 -4.44 11.46
CA ARG A 97 8.80 -3.87 12.51
C ARG A 97 8.19 -2.61 13.12
N PHE A 98 7.64 -1.71 12.29
CA PHE A 98 6.93 -0.54 12.77
C PHE A 98 5.71 -0.92 13.64
N CYS A 99 4.92 -1.92 13.23
CA CYS A 99 3.80 -2.40 14.03
C CYS A 99 4.26 -2.94 15.39
N ILE A 100 5.35 -3.71 15.45
CA ILE A 100 5.93 -4.18 16.72
C ILE A 100 6.36 -3.00 17.61
N LEU A 101 7.02 -2.01 17.02
CA LEU A 101 7.44 -0.80 17.73
C LEU A 101 6.23 -0.06 18.32
N MET A 102 5.19 0.14 17.51
CA MET A 102 3.96 0.83 17.93
C MET A 102 3.23 0.07 19.04
N SER A 103 3.15 -1.26 18.93
CA SER A 103 2.63 -2.13 20.00
C SER A 103 3.42 -1.93 21.30
N THR A 104 4.75 -2.03 21.22
CA THR A 104 5.63 -1.90 22.38
C THR A 104 5.47 -0.51 23.03
N THR A 105 5.40 0.56 22.23
CA THR A 105 5.22 1.91 22.77
C THR A 105 3.89 2.06 23.49
N LEU A 106 2.78 1.59 22.89
CA LEU A 106 1.43 1.71 23.47
C LEU A 106 1.22 0.86 24.72
N TYR A 107 1.81 -0.34 24.77
CA TYR A 107 1.59 -1.31 25.86
C TYR A 107 2.73 -1.39 26.87
N SER A 108 3.76 -0.54 26.77
CA SER A 108 4.89 -0.53 27.72
C SER A 108 4.54 -0.08 29.14
N GLY A 109 3.35 0.48 29.36
CA GLY A 109 2.93 1.03 30.65
C GLY A 109 3.69 2.29 31.09
N ARG A 110 4.61 2.79 30.25
CA ARG A 110 5.38 4.00 30.50
C ARG A 110 4.67 5.22 29.92
N GLU A 111 4.90 6.38 30.51
CA GLU A 111 4.44 7.64 29.93
C GLU A 111 5.11 7.89 28.57
N ILE A 112 4.28 8.09 27.53
CA ILE A 112 4.75 8.31 26.17
C ILE A 112 5.09 9.79 26.02
N LYS A 113 6.38 10.09 25.85
CA LYS A 113 6.86 11.45 25.70
C LYS A 113 6.74 11.91 24.25
N GLU A 114 6.68 13.22 24.03
CA GLU A 114 6.66 13.82 22.70
C GLU A 114 7.79 13.32 21.80
N LYS A 115 9.00 13.13 22.35
CA LYS A 115 10.15 12.56 21.63
C LYS A 115 9.91 11.13 21.12
N ASP A 116 9.13 10.33 21.83
CA ASP A 116 8.77 8.97 21.40
C ASP A 116 7.78 9.02 20.24
N ILE A 117 6.80 9.93 20.32
CA ILE A 117 5.85 10.18 19.23
C ILE A 117 6.59 10.66 17.97
N GLN A 118 7.55 11.57 18.11
CA GLN A 118 8.33 12.04 16.97
C GLN A 118 9.14 10.92 16.31
N LYS A 119 9.81 10.06 17.10
CA LYS A 119 10.51 8.88 16.57
C LYS A 119 9.57 7.95 15.80
N LEU A 120 8.36 7.73 16.30
CA LEU A 120 7.36 6.91 15.62
C LEU A 120 6.91 7.55 14.31
N LYS A 121 6.69 8.87 14.27
CA LYS A 121 6.38 9.61 13.04
C LYS A 121 7.50 9.48 12.02
N ASP A 122 8.75 9.73 12.43
CA ASP A 122 9.90 9.67 11.53
C ASP A 122 10.07 8.26 10.95
N TYR A 123 9.89 7.23 11.78
CA TYR A 123 9.97 5.85 11.32
C TYR A 123 8.81 5.51 10.39
N PHE A 124 7.59 5.95 10.69
CA PHE A 124 6.44 5.74 9.81
C PHE A 124 6.60 6.44 8.46
N LYS A 125 7.09 7.69 8.45
CA LYS A 125 7.44 8.43 7.21
C LYS A 125 8.46 7.67 6.38
N LYS A 126 9.50 7.13 7.02
CA LYS A 126 10.51 6.31 6.34
C LYS A 126 9.92 5.06 5.71
N VAL A 127 9.05 4.36 6.44
CA VAL A 127 8.37 3.15 5.95
C VAL A 127 7.49 3.49 4.74
N ILE A 128 6.69 4.55 4.82
CA ILE A 128 5.83 4.99 3.71
C ILE A 128 6.63 5.51 2.51
N SER A 129 7.78 6.12 2.73
CA SER A 129 8.62 6.61 1.63
C SER A 129 9.31 5.49 0.85
N ASN A 130 9.38 4.29 1.43
CA ASN A 130 9.99 3.10 0.82
C ASN A 130 8.96 2.15 0.18
N LEU A 131 7.66 2.47 0.29
CA LEU A 131 6.55 1.80 -0.39
C LEU A 131 6.48 2.24 -1.86
#